data_AF-A0A194S5R1-F1
#
_entry.id   AF-A0A194S5R1-F1
#
_cell.length_a   1.000
_cell.length_b   1.000
_cell.length_c   1.000
_cell.angle_alpha   90.00
_cell.angle_beta   90.00
_cell.angle_gamma   90.00
#
_symmetry.space_group_name_H-M   'P 1'
#
loop_
_entity.id
_entity.type
_entity.pdbx_description
1 polymer ?
#
loop_
_entity_poly.entity_id
_entity_poly.type
_entity_poly.pdbx_seq_one_letter_code
_entity_poly.pdbx_strand_id
1 'polypeptide(L)'
;MIFVAPVADLADSARHVVALRSWRNPSQHDSVLVYRRDPHPGALNAQPEFYSIANECPHLGLPLEDDGVDPRTGPVIICPFHNLDFGLDTGASSSGMRACTFALEVRNGGELWMEPPGDLGDDYRVIGIRSVSERASSSPSSCRPSQVVSLILLLPRTIVAYCRHVLVAPTPAAKVALVRRLVSLFRSGTLSRLADPLTDPPHPFEPYRAPTVKTVASGQTARLGRGGSVESRVRLLHALANIELFAIDLAVDHIGRFFDWRVASLDGREGKRIGWGFVGDFLKVAEDEAKHFTILSERLEQLGCTYGSLSVHNGLWESATQTSHSLLSRLAIVALVHEARGLDTNPTQIRRCRAAGDEETARVLEIVHADEICHVAFGHRHFTALCASQLPVPLDPVTQFRAEVRAHFFGAVRGPFNEADRARAGLGGEWYEGLSGRGSAAARKGEEKEAAARGGGKEA
;
A
#
# COMPACT_ATOMS: atom_id res chain seq x y z
N MET A 1 -13.56 -17.36 -19.32
CA MET A 1 -14.05 -17.38 -17.93
C MET A 1 -12.90 -17.68 -17.01
N ILE A 2 -12.75 -16.91 -15.94
CA ILE A 2 -11.75 -17.02 -14.89
C ILE A 2 -12.43 -17.66 -13.67
N PHE A 3 -11.76 -18.62 -13.04
CA PHE A 3 -12.19 -19.14 -11.74
C PHE A 3 -11.99 -18.07 -10.66
N VAL A 4 -13.06 -17.72 -9.95
CA VAL A 4 -13.02 -16.77 -8.84
C VAL A 4 -12.72 -17.48 -7.52
N ALA A 5 -13.70 -18.22 -7.02
CA ALA A 5 -13.61 -18.98 -5.78
C ALA A 5 -14.75 -19.99 -5.69
N PRO A 6 -14.65 -21.01 -4.80
CA PRO A 6 -15.82 -21.74 -4.33
C PRO A 6 -16.83 -20.78 -3.69
N VAL A 7 -18.11 -20.93 -4.01
CA VAL A 7 -19.20 -20.09 -3.46
C VAL A 7 -19.27 -20.18 -1.93
N ALA A 8 -18.90 -21.32 -1.36
CA ALA A 8 -18.83 -21.51 0.10
C ALA A 8 -17.80 -20.57 0.77
N ASP A 9 -16.72 -20.23 0.08
CA ASP A 9 -15.66 -19.37 0.61
C ASP A 9 -16.07 -17.89 0.58
N LEU A 10 -17.12 -17.55 -0.17
CA LEU A 10 -17.72 -16.21 -0.24
C LEU A 10 -18.89 -16.05 0.75
N ALA A 11 -19.08 -17.00 1.67
CA ALA A 11 -20.21 -16.97 2.60
C ALA A 11 -20.05 -15.92 3.72
N ASP A 12 -18.83 -15.43 3.96
CA ASP A 12 -18.47 -14.54 5.08
C ASP A 12 -18.91 -13.07 4.89
N SER A 13 -19.20 -12.65 3.66
CA SER A 13 -19.68 -11.30 3.34
C SER A 13 -20.64 -11.32 2.15
N ALA A 14 -21.48 -10.30 2.00
CA ALA A 14 -22.24 -10.12 0.77
C ALA A 14 -21.40 -9.49 -0.36
N ARG A 15 -20.20 -9.00 -0.06
CA ARG A 15 -19.34 -8.26 -1.00
C ARG A 15 -17.88 -8.70 -0.89
N HIS A 16 -17.26 -8.92 -2.04
CA HIS A 16 -15.85 -9.31 -2.12
C HIS A 16 -15.13 -8.52 -3.21
N VAL A 17 -13.93 -8.05 -2.89
CA VAL A 17 -13.03 -7.47 -3.88
C VAL A 17 -12.15 -8.59 -4.42
N VAL A 18 -12.26 -8.83 -5.72
CA VAL A 18 -11.47 -9.77 -6.50
C VAL A 18 -10.39 -8.97 -7.22
N ALA A 19 -9.14 -9.17 -6.83
CA ALA A 19 -7.99 -8.59 -7.51
C ALA A 19 -7.56 -9.53 -8.64
N LEU A 20 -7.35 -8.95 -9.83
CA LEU A 20 -7.02 -9.64 -11.06
C LEU A 20 -5.72 -9.11 -11.65
N ARG A 21 -5.00 -9.97 -12.36
CA ARG A 21 -3.81 -9.60 -13.13
C ARG A 21 -3.81 -10.29 -14.48
N SER A 22 -3.45 -9.55 -15.53
CA SER A 22 -3.23 -10.14 -16.86
C SER A 22 -1.87 -10.82 -16.90
N TRP A 23 -1.82 -12.07 -17.34
CA TRP A 23 -0.57 -12.83 -17.51
C TRP A 23 0.12 -12.52 -18.84
N ARG A 24 -0.64 -12.02 -19.83
CA ARG A 24 -0.07 -11.48 -21.07
C ARG A 24 0.57 -10.11 -20.86
N ASN A 25 -0.06 -9.28 -20.03
CA ASN A 25 0.47 -7.98 -19.65
C ASN A 25 0.60 -7.92 -18.11
N PRO A 26 1.72 -8.38 -17.55
CA PRO A 26 1.91 -8.45 -16.09
C PRO A 26 1.86 -7.10 -15.36
N SER A 27 1.85 -5.98 -16.08
CA SER A 27 1.68 -4.63 -15.51
C SER A 27 0.20 -4.25 -15.30
N GLN A 28 -0.72 -4.92 -16.01
CA GLN A 28 -2.15 -4.66 -15.96
C GLN A 28 -2.79 -5.42 -14.80
N HIS A 29 -3.36 -4.65 -13.89
CA HIS A 29 -4.07 -5.13 -12.71
C HIS A 29 -5.45 -4.51 -12.71
N ASP A 30 -6.45 -5.31 -12.44
CA ASP A 30 -7.84 -4.87 -12.36
C ASP A 30 -8.42 -5.29 -11.01
N SER A 31 -9.33 -4.48 -10.49
CA SER A 31 -10.08 -4.80 -9.29
C SER A 31 -11.54 -4.91 -9.67
N VAL A 32 -12.18 -6.02 -9.31
CA VAL A 32 -13.60 -6.27 -9.56
C VAL A 32 -14.29 -6.52 -8.24
N LEU A 33 -15.41 -5.84 -8.04
CA LEU A 33 -16.26 -6.01 -6.89
C LEU A 33 -17.35 -7.03 -7.22
N VAL A 34 -17.39 -8.12 -6.48
CA VAL A 34 -18.39 -9.19 -6.59
C VAL A 34 -19.41 -9.03 -5.47
N TYR A 35 -20.68 -8.95 -5.85
CA TYR A 35 -21.82 -8.90 -4.95
C TYR A 35 -22.53 -10.24 -4.94
N ARG A 36 -22.85 -10.73 -3.75
CA ARG A 36 -23.76 -11.84 -3.51
C ARG A 36 -25.10 -11.29 -3.03
N ARG A 37 -26.17 -11.70 -3.69
CA ARG A 37 -27.54 -11.47 -3.24
C ARG A 37 -28.16 -12.79 -2.83
N ASP A 38 -28.34 -12.97 -1.53
CA ASP A 38 -29.05 -14.13 -1.01
C ASP A 38 -30.56 -14.03 -1.32
N PRO A 39 -31.23 -15.17 -1.60
CA PRO A 39 -32.65 -15.18 -1.89
C PRO A 39 -33.50 -14.78 -0.69
N HIS A 40 -34.71 -14.28 -0.94
CA HIS A 40 -35.63 -13.90 0.13
C HIS A 40 -35.95 -15.09 1.06
N PRO A 41 -35.98 -14.88 2.39
CA PRO A 41 -36.33 -15.92 3.37
C PRO A 41 -37.80 -16.34 3.15
N GLY A 42 -37.98 -17.45 2.43
CA GLY A 42 -39.29 -17.93 1.97
C GLY A 42 -39.24 -18.60 0.59
N ALA A 43 -38.20 -18.36 -0.20
CA ALA A 43 -37.98 -19.04 -1.47
C ALA A 43 -37.36 -20.43 -1.24
N LEU A 44 -38.17 -21.49 -1.35
CA LEU A 44 -37.67 -22.87 -1.32
C LEU A 44 -36.80 -23.12 -2.57
N ASN A 45 -35.56 -23.58 -2.35
CA ASN A 45 -34.56 -23.94 -3.39
C ASN A 45 -34.00 -22.81 -4.26
N ALA A 46 -34.06 -21.55 -3.82
CA ALA A 46 -33.40 -20.46 -4.55
C ALA A 46 -31.89 -20.43 -4.28
N GLN A 47 -31.09 -20.31 -5.34
CA GLN A 47 -29.64 -20.12 -5.26
C GLN A 47 -29.31 -18.63 -5.09
N PRO A 48 -28.18 -18.27 -4.46
CA PRO A 48 -27.72 -16.88 -4.42
C PRO A 48 -27.39 -16.40 -5.84
N GLU A 49 -27.76 -15.15 -6.11
CA GLU A 49 -27.38 -14.47 -7.34
C GLU A 49 -26.08 -13.72 -7.13
N PHE A 50 -25.26 -13.66 -8.17
CA PHE A 50 -24.00 -12.92 -8.13
C PHE A 50 -23.98 -11.85 -9.21
N TYR A 51 -23.43 -10.70 -8.84
CA TYR A 51 -23.21 -9.56 -9.73
C TYR A 51 -21.75 -9.13 -9.65
N SER A 52 -21.24 -8.51 -10.70
CA SER A 52 -19.90 -7.93 -10.65
C SER A 52 -19.82 -6.59 -11.37
N ILE A 53 -18.96 -5.73 -10.83
CA ILE A 53 -18.67 -4.41 -11.38
C ILE A 53 -17.18 -4.11 -11.18
N ALA A 54 -16.56 -3.39 -12.11
CA ALA A 54 -15.22 -2.87 -11.92
C ALA A 54 -15.20 -2.05 -10.61
N ASN A 55 -14.23 -2.33 -9.75
CA ASN A 55 -14.08 -1.68 -8.46
C ASN A 55 -13.43 -0.30 -8.61
N GLU A 56 -13.83 0.44 -9.64
CA GLU A 56 -13.36 1.78 -9.95
C GLU A 56 -14.54 2.54 -10.55
N CYS A 57 -14.83 3.71 -9.99
CA CYS A 57 -15.89 4.55 -10.53
C CYS A 57 -15.48 5.15 -11.89
N PRO A 58 -16.35 5.14 -12.90
CA PRO A 58 -15.99 5.51 -14.28
C PRO A 58 -15.63 7.00 -14.47
N HIS A 59 -15.93 7.87 -13.50
CA HIS A 59 -15.60 9.29 -13.59
C HIS A 59 -14.21 9.65 -13.02
N LEU A 60 -13.74 8.98 -11.96
CA LEU A 60 -12.49 9.36 -11.25
C LEU A 60 -11.59 8.18 -10.88
N GLY A 61 -11.97 6.93 -11.17
CA GLY A 61 -11.16 5.75 -10.88
C GLY A 61 -10.97 5.45 -9.39
N LEU A 62 -11.89 5.91 -8.54
CA LEU A 62 -11.87 5.65 -7.09
C LEU A 62 -12.60 4.34 -6.73
N PRO A 63 -12.18 3.61 -5.67
CA PRO A 63 -12.69 2.28 -5.34
C PRO A 63 -14.16 2.20 -4.93
N LEU A 64 -14.98 1.47 -5.68
CA LEU A 64 -16.43 1.36 -5.46
C LEU A 64 -16.84 0.54 -4.21
N GLU A 65 -15.94 -0.28 -3.68
CA GLU A 65 -16.13 -1.20 -2.55
C GLU A 65 -16.74 -0.63 -1.26
N ASP A 66 -16.61 0.66 -0.98
CA ASP A 66 -17.07 1.29 0.26
C ASP A 66 -18.53 1.79 0.19
N ASP A 67 -19.38 1.22 -0.69
CA ASP A 67 -20.77 1.66 -0.80
C ASP A 67 -21.56 1.34 0.49
N GLY A 68 -22.24 2.35 1.04
CA GLY A 68 -23.04 2.20 2.27
C GLY A 68 -24.40 1.55 2.05
N VAL A 69 -24.62 0.96 0.87
CA VAL A 69 -25.92 0.43 0.43
C VAL A 69 -25.99 -1.05 0.75
N ASP A 70 -27.09 -1.45 1.36
CA ASP A 70 -27.39 -2.85 1.63
C ASP A 70 -27.68 -3.57 0.30
N PRO A 71 -26.93 -4.62 -0.06
CA PRO A 71 -27.14 -5.40 -1.29
C PRO A 71 -28.57 -5.96 -1.43
N ARG A 72 -29.33 -6.02 -0.33
CA ARG A 72 -30.74 -6.48 -0.29
C ARG A 72 -31.74 -5.45 -0.82
N THR A 73 -31.33 -4.19 -1.03
CA THR A 73 -32.23 -3.11 -1.45
C THR A 73 -32.37 -2.95 -2.97
N GLY A 74 -31.54 -3.65 -3.75
CA GLY A 74 -31.57 -3.68 -5.21
C GLY A 74 -30.17 -3.90 -5.81
N PRO A 75 -30.05 -4.28 -7.10
CA PRO A 75 -28.75 -4.48 -7.75
C PRO A 75 -28.15 -3.12 -8.18
N VAL A 76 -28.00 -2.19 -7.24
CA VAL A 76 -27.44 -0.86 -7.50
C VAL A 76 -26.35 -0.60 -6.48
N ILE A 77 -25.18 -0.21 -6.96
CA ILE A 77 -24.13 0.38 -6.14
C ILE A 77 -24.21 1.90 -6.26
N ILE A 78 -24.02 2.59 -5.14
CA ILE A 78 -23.80 4.03 -5.15
C ILE A 78 -22.32 4.28 -4.92
N CYS A 79 -21.69 4.98 -5.86
CA CYS A 79 -20.32 5.47 -5.70
C CYS A 79 -20.23 6.25 -4.37
N PRO A 80 -19.44 5.78 -3.39
CA PRO A 80 -19.44 6.37 -2.05
C PRO A 80 -18.84 7.79 -2.02
N PHE A 81 -18.16 8.18 -3.10
CA PHE A 81 -17.47 9.46 -3.23
C PHE A 81 -18.33 10.56 -3.86
N HIS A 82 -19.28 10.22 -4.74
CA HIS A 82 -20.01 11.21 -5.56
C HIS A 82 -21.51 10.98 -5.59
N ASN A 83 -22.01 9.97 -4.87
CA ASN A 83 -23.44 9.63 -4.80
C ASN A 83 -24.07 9.37 -6.18
N LEU A 84 -23.29 8.79 -7.09
CA LEU A 84 -23.72 8.36 -8.41
C LEU A 84 -24.10 6.87 -8.34
N ASP A 85 -25.31 6.55 -8.76
CA ASP A 85 -25.80 5.17 -8.86
C ASP A 85 -25.20 4.46 -10.07
N PHE A 86 -24.93 3.17 -9.94
CA PHE A 86 -24.60 2.28 -11.04
C PHE A 86 -25.35 0.96 -10.83
N GLY A 87 -26.11 0.52 -11.83
CA GLY A 87 -26.69 -0.83 -11.84
C GLY A 87 -25.59 -1.89 -11.86
N LEU A 88 -25.65 -2.86 -10.97
CA LEU A 88 -24.71 -3.99 -10.89
C LEU A 88 -24.87 -4.99 -12.04
N ASP A 89 -26.01 -4.94 -12.73
CA ASP A 89 -26.34 -5.79 -13.89
C ASP A 89 -25.87 -5.19 -15.22
N THR A 90 -26.03 -3.87 -15.37
CA THR A 90 -25.85 -3.15 -16.63
C THR A 90 -24.65 -2.21 -16.61
N GLY A 91 -24.21 -1.83 -15.42
CA GLY A 91 -23.24 -0.77 -15.17
C GLY A 91 -23.79 0.63 -15.37
N ALA A 92 -25.05 0.78 -15.78
CA ALA A 92 -25.61 2.08 -16.17
C ALA A 92 -25.91 2.95 -14.95
N SER A 93 -25.63 4.25 -15.08
CA SER A 93 -25.94 5.27 -14.08
C SER A 93 -27.06 6.19 -14.57
N SER A 94 -27.88 6.70 -13.65
CA SER A 94 -28.85 7.77 -13.94
C SER A 94 -28.18 9.04 -14.53
N SER A 95 -26.89 9.23 -14.28
CA SER A 95 -26.07 10.32 -14.83
C SER A 95 -25.66 10.14 -16.30
N GLY A 96 -25.98 9.00 -16.92
CA GLY A 96 -25.57 8.63 -18.28
C GLY A 96 -24.17 8.01 -18.37
N MET A 97 -23.46 7.86 -17.25
CA MET A 97 -22.19 7.12 -17.17
C MET A 97 -22.43 5.61 -17.13
N ARG A 98 -21.39 4.84 -17.47
CA ARG A 98 -21.44 3.37 -17.41
C ARG A 98 -20.16 2.81 -16.81
N ALA A 99 -20.30 2.02 -15.76
CA ALA A 99 -19.24 1.19 -15.19
C ALA A 99 -19.15 -0.14 -15.95
N CYS A 100 -17.98 -0.77 -15.96
CA CYS A 100 -17.82 -2.09 -16.54
C CYS A 100 -18.41 -3.15 -15.60
N THR A 101 -19.29 -4.00 -16.10
CA THR A 101 -19.82 -5.17 -15.38
C THR A 101 -19.32 -6.43 -16.05
N PHE A 102 -19.12 -7.50 -15.28
CA PHE A 102 -18.65 -8.78 -15.80
C PHE A 102 -19.67 -9.89 -15.53
N ALA A 103 -20.00 -10.68 -16.55
CA ALA A 103 -20.84 -11.86 -16.42
C ALA A 103 -20.25 -12.86 -15.41
N LEU A 104 -21.09 -13.32 -14.49
CA LEU A 104 -20.77 -14.35 -13.51
C LEU A 104 -21.59 -15.62 -13.78
N GLU A 105 -20.97 -16.78 -13.58
CA GLU A 105 -21.57 -18.10 -13.77
C GLU A 105 -21.22 -18.99 -12.56
N VAL A 106 -22.23 -19.56 -11.91
CA VAL A 106 -22.02 -20.62 -10.90
C VAL A 106 -22.10 -21.98 -11.59
N ARG A 107 -21.00 -22.74 -11.54
CA ARG A 107 -20.90 -24.06 -12.21
C ARG A 107 -21.21 -25.22 -11.27
N ASN A 108 -21.51 -26.37 -11.88
CA ASN A 108 -21.76 -27.64 -11.17
C ASN A 108 -20.58 -27.97 -10.24
N GLY A 109 -20.81 -27.93 -8.93
CA GLY A 109 -19.77 -28.04 -7.91
C GLY A 109 -19.70 -26.85 -6.95
N GLY A 110 -20.47 -25.77 -7.20
CA GLY A 110 -20.49 -24.59 -6.34
C GLY A 110 -19.30 -23.66 -6.56
N GLU A 111 -18.79 -23.59 -7.79
CA GLU A 111 -17.67 -22.72 -8.16
C GLU A 111 -18.19 -21.47 -8.87
N LEU A 112 -17.71 -20.28 -8.46
CA LEU A 112 -18.01 -19.03 -9.12
C LEU A 112 -16.97 -18.72 -10.20
N TRP A 113 -17.44 -18.49 -11.41
CA TRP A 113 -16.64 -18.13 -12.58
C TRP A 113 -17.05 -16.76 -13.10
N MET A 114 -16.09 -16.00 -13.62
CA MET A 114 -16.30 -14.64 -14.13
C MET A 114 -15.77 -14.49 -15.55
N GLU A 115 -16.42 -13.69 -16.38
CA GLU A 115 -15.79 -13.32 -17.65
C GLU A 115 -14.54 -12.46 -17.40
N PRO A 116 -13.45 -12.65 -18.17
CA PRO A 116 -12.25 -11.87 -17.97
C PRO A 116 -12.50 -10.39 -18.30
N PRO A 117 -11.94 -9.45 -17.53
CA PRO A 117 -11.83 -8.08 -18.00
C PRO A 117 -10.92 -8.06 -19.23
N GLY A 118 -11.27 -7.29 -20.26
CA GLY A 118 -10.45 -7.17 -21.49
C GLY A 118 -11.00 -7.94 -22.69
N ASP A 119 -10.15 -8.07 -23.72
CA ASP A 119 -10.55 -8.62 -25.01
C ASP A 119 -10.43 -10.15 -25.05
N LEU A 120 -11.13 -10.78 -26.01
CA LEU A 120 -11.05 -12.23 -26.26
C LEU A 120 -9.60 -12.66 -26.52
N GLY A 121 -8.99 -13.29 -25.52
CA GLY A 121 -7.62 -13.83 -25.58
C GLY A 121 -6.75 -13.46 -24.39
N ASP A 122 -7.14 -12.48 -23.56
CA ASP A 122 -6.39 -12.11 -22.36
C ASP A 122 -6.40 -13.23 -21.29
N ASP A 123 -5.24 -13.50 -20.68
CA ASP A 123 -5.05 -14.53 -19.64
C ASP A 123 -5.09 -13.88 -18.26
N TYR A 124 -6.27 -13.43 -17.84
CA TYR A 124 -6.46 -12.87 -16.51
C TYR A 124 -6.60 -13.96 -15.45
N ARG A 125 -5.97 -13.73 -14.29
CA ARG A 125 -6.02 -14.64 -13.14
C ARG A 125 -6.33 -13.88 -11.87
N VAL A 126 -7.04 -14.54 -10.97
CA VAL A 126 -7.30 -14.03 -9.61
C VAL A 126 -6.02 -14.11 -8.79
N ILE A 127 -5.61 -12.97 -8.23
CA ILE A 127 -4.42 -12.83 -7.38
C ILE A 127 -4.76 -12.70 -5.89
N GLY A 128 -6.02 -12.37 -5.58
CA GLY A 128 -6.50 -12.27 -4.22
C GLY A 128 -7.99 -11.98 -4.16
N ILE A 129 -8.63 -12.44 -3.10
CA ILE A 129 -10.01 -12.14 -2.78
C ILE A 129 -10.03 -11.69 -1.33
N ARG A 130 -10.74 -10.60 -1.06
CA ARG A 130 -11.00 -10.14 0.31
C ARG A 130 -12.47 -9.80 0.47
N SER A 131 -13.03 -10.12 1.63
CA SER A 131 -14.35 -9.63 2.00
C SER A 131 -14.30 -8.12 2.26
N VAL A 132 -15.35 -7.42 1.82
CA VAL A 132 -15.58 -6.03 2.16
C VAL A 132 -16.30 -6.03 3.51
N SER A 133 -15.68 -5.40 4.51
CA SER A 133 -16.27 -5.28 5.84
C SER A 133 -17.58 -4.49 5.76
N GLU A 134 -18.71 -5.13 6.00
CA GLU A 134 -19.99 -4.47 6.19
C GLU A 134 -19.91 -3.65 7.47
N ARG A 135 -19.64 -2.34 7.37
CA ARG A 135 -19.81 -1.45 8.52
C ARG A 135 -21.29 -1.42 8.86
N ALA A 136 -21.74 -2.31 9.74
CA ALA A 136 -22.80 -1.97 10.67
C ALA A 136 -22.41 -0.64 11.29
N SER A 137 -23.29 0.36 11.18
CA SER A 137 -23.15 1.66 11.80
C SER A 137 -23.04 1.50 13.32
N SER A 138 -21.86 1.11 13.81
CA SER A 138 -21.58 1.04 15.23
C SER A 138 -21.36 2.47 15.70
N SER A 139 -22.32 2.93 16.50
CA SER A 139 -22.28 4.20 17.21
C SER A 139 -20.90 4.40 17.85
N PRO A 140 -20.36 5.63 17.83
CA PRO A 140 -19.03 5.89 18.40
C PRO A 140 -19.05 5.54 19.88
N SER A 141 -18.34 4.47 20.23
CA SER A 141 -18.01 4.12 21.61
C SER A 141 -17.30 5.32 22.25
N SER A 142 -17.82 5.73 23.41
CA SER A 142 -17.48 6.98 24.08
C SER A 142 -16.03 7.00 24.58
N CYS A 143 -15.09 7.40 23.74
CA CYS A 143 -13.84 7.97 24.20
C CYS A 143 -14.07 9.46 24.46
N ARG A 144 -13.94 9.87 25.72
CA ARG A 144 -14.11 11.26 26.17
C ARG A 144 -13.22 12.20 25.34
N PRO A 145 -13.78 13.20 24.64
CA PRO A 145 -12.98 14.19 23.92
C PRO A 145 -12.55 15.25 24.92
N SER A 146 -11.32 15.17 25.41
CA SER A 146 -10.70 16.29 26.08
C SER A 146 -9.23 16.34 25.70
N GLN A 147 -8.88 17.45 25.04
CA GLN A 147 -7.55 17.93 24.62
C GLN A 147 -7.14 17.81 23.13
N VAL A 148 -7.88 17.13 22.25
CA VAL A 148 -7.55 17.10 20.79
C VAL A 148 -8.22 18.24 19.98
N VAL A 149 -9.02 19.09 20.62
CA VAL A 149 -9.95 20.01 19.93
C VAL A 149 -9.33 21.34 19.51
N SER A 150 -8.13 21.71 19.98
CA SER A 150 -7.58 23.06 19.74
C SER A 150 -6.73 23.23 18.46
N LEU A 151 -6.51 22.17 17.67
CA LEU A 151 -5.74 22.24 16.41
C LEU A 151 -6.62 22.35 15.14
N ILE A 152 -7.94 22.44 15.29
CA ILE A 152 -8.93 22.36 14.20
C ILE A 152 -9.13 23.71 13.46
N LEU A 153 -8.40 24.77 13.83
CA LEU A 153 -8.75 26.12 13.38
C LEU A 153 -8.30 26.56 11.98
N LEU A 154 -7.71 25.69 11.15
CA LEU A 154 -7.72 25.79 9.68
C LEU A 154 -7.28 24.44 9.11
N LEU A 155 -8.24 23.52 8.92
CA LEU A 155 -7.94 22.28 8.23
C LEU A 155 -7.45 22.58 6.80
N PRO A 156 -6.39 21.90 6.31
CA PRO A 156 -5.85 22.18 4.99
C PRO A 156 -6.89 22.01 3.88
N ARG A 157 -6.80 22.81 2.83
CA ARG A 157 -7.78 22.83 1.72
C ARG A 157 -7.37 21.97 0.52
N THR A 158 -6.19 21.37 0.59
CA THR A 158 -5.61 20.53 -0.46
C THR A 158 -5.05 19.25 0.14
N ILE A 159 -4.94 18.21 -0.68
CA ILE A 159 -4.36 16.93 -0.30
C ILE A 159 -2.88 17.10 0.08
N VAL A 160 -2.12 17.84 -0.73
CA VAL A 160 -0.70 18.11 -0.49
C VAL A 160 -0.48 18.86 0.82
N ALA A 161 -1.28 19.90 1.12
CA ALA A 161 -1.19 20.57 2.40
C ALA A 161 -1.54 19.63 3.56
N TYR A 162 -2.54 18.76 3.40
CA TYR A 162 -2.85 17.73 4.40
C TYR A 162 -1.68 16.76 4.64
N CYS A 163 -1.06 16.24 3.58
CA CYS A 163 0.13 15.39 3.68
C CYS A 163 1.26 16.09 4.44
N ARG A 164 1.51 17.37 4.15
CA ARG A 164 2.54 18.17 4.85
C ARG A 164 2.18 18.39 6.33
N HIS A 165 0.90 18.56 6.67
CA HIS A 165 0.44 18.63 8.05
C HIS A 165 0.61 17.29 8.79
N VAL A 166 0.40 16.15 8.13
CA VAL A 166 0.66 14.81 8.70
C VAL A 166 2.15 14.68 9.07
N LEU A 167 3.05 15.11 8.18
CA LEU A 167 4.50 15.05 8.42
C LEU A 167 4.92 15.83 9.67
N VAL A 168 4.31 16.98 9.94
CA VAL A 168 4.62 17.82 11.12
C VAL A 168 3.71 17.56 12.32
N ALA A 169 2.93 16.48 12.31
CA ALA A 169 2.03 16.16 13.41
C ALA A 169 2.80 15.98 14.73
N PRO A 170 2.34 16.60 15.84
CA PRO A 170 3.12 16.68 17.08
C PRO A 170 3.23 15.36 17.84
N THR A 171 2.32 14.41 17.59
CA THR A 171 2.29 13.10 18.25
C THR A 171 1.92 11.99 17.26
N PRO A 172 2.30 10.73 17.52
CA PRO A 172 1.87 9.60 16.70
C PRO A 172 0.34 9.48 16.59
N ALA A 173 -0.38 9.69 17.69
CA ALA A 173 -1.85 9.68 17.69
C ALA A 173 -2.45 10.80 16.82
N ALA A 174 -1.89 12.02 16.88
CA ALA A 174 -2.32 13.11 16.01
C ALA A 174 -2.05 12.79 14.53
N LYS A 175 -0.93 12.12 14.24
CA LYS A 175 -0.57 11.68 12.89
C LYS A 175 -1.59 10.69 12.33
N VAL A 176 -1.89 9.63 13.09
CA VAL A 176 -2.93 8.64 12.75
C VAL A 176 -4.28 9.30 12.52
N ALA A 177 -4.68 10.23 13.40
CA ALA A 177 -5.95 10.94 13.26
C ALA A 177 -6.01 11.81 11.99
N LEU A 178 -4.92 12.52 11.67
CA LEU A 178 -4.82 13.34 10.47
C LEU A 178 -4.87 12.51 9.19
N VAL A 179 -4.18 11.36 9.16
CA VAL A 179 -4.23 10.43 8.02
C VAL A 179 -5.63 9.88 7.81
N ARG A 180 -6.26 9.35 8.86
CA ARG A 180 -7.65 8.86 8.78
C ARG A 180 -8.61 9.94 8.30
N ARG A 181 -8.41 11.19 8.76
CA ARG A 181 -9.20 12.34 8.30
C ARG A 181 -8.94 12.67 6.83
N LEU A 182 -7.67 12.74 6.42
CA LEU A 182 -7.27 13.00 5.03
C LEU A 182 -7.89 11.96 4.10
N VAL A 183 -7.72 10.68 4.41
CA VAL A 183 -8.24 9.56 3.62
C VAL A 183 -9.76 9.61 3.58
N SER A 184 -10.44 9.85 4.71
CA SER A 184 -11.90 10.04 4.74
C SER A 184 -12.36 11.22 3.87
N LEU A 185 -11.67 12.36 3.91
CA LEU A 185 -12.02 13.54 3.12
C LEU A 185 -11.78 13.31 1.62
N PHE A 186 -10.67 12.66 1.27
CA PHE A 186 -10.37 12.23 -0.10
C PHE A 186 -11.44 11.24 -0.61
N ARG A 187 -11.76 10.23 0.21
CA ARG A 187 -12.78 9.22 -0.10
C ARG A 187 -14.21 9.73 -0.12
N SER A 188 -14.48 10.90 0.47
CA SER A 188 -15.81 11.51 0.39
C SER A 188 -15.95 12.49 -0.77
N GLY A 189 -14.89 12.73 -1.55
CA GLY A 189 -14.87 13.79 -2.56
C GLY A 189 -14.83 15.22 -1.97
N THR A 190 -14.96 15.37 -0.65
CA THR A 190 -14.91 16.68 0.04
C THR A 190 -13.57 17.39 -0.20
N LEU A 191 -12.48 16.64 -0.27
CA LEU A 191 -11.14 17.16 -0.57
C LEU A 191 -10.70 16.71 -1.97
N SER A 192 -11.11 17.46 -2.98
CA SER A 192 -10.85 17.18 -4.40
C SER A 192 -9.65 17.93 -4.99
N ARG A 193 -9.15 18.96 -4.30
CA ARG A 193 -8.01 19.75 -4.77
C ARG A 193 -6.69 19.09 -4.37
N LEU A 194 -5.87 18.75 -5.35
CA LEU A 194 -4.56 18.12 -5.10
C LEU A 194 -3.59 19.06 -4.37
N ALA A 195 -3.39 20.27 -4.92
CA ALA A 195 -2.43 21.24 -4.41
C ALA A 195 -2.85 22.69 -4.74
N ASP A 196 -2.26 23.62 -4.02
CA ASP A 196 -2.34 25.07 -4.22
C ASP A 196 -1.00 25.73 -3.88
N PRO A 197 -0.15 26.05 -4.87
CA PRO A 197 1.15 26.65 -4.61
C PRO A 197 1.11 27.98 -3.84
N LEU A 198 -0.02 28.69 -3.85
CA LEU A 198 -0.17 29.97 -3.16
C LEU A 198 -0.52 29.83 -1.67
N THR A 199 -1.12 28.70 -1.27
CA THR A 199 -1.65 28.51 0.09
C THR A 199 -1.09 27.29 0.80
N ASP A 200 -0.53 26.32 0.07
CA ASP A 200 0.06 25.12 0.66
C ASP A 200 1.36 25.48 1.41
N PRO A 201 1.54 24.99 2.66
CA PRO A 201 2.78 25.21 3.41
C PRO A 201 3.96 24.55 2.68
N PRO A 202 5.22 25.01 2.86
CA PRO A 202 6.37 24.36 2.26
C PRO A 202 6.50 22.90 2.71
N HIS A 203 7.08 22.05 1.85
CA HIS A 203 7.36 20.68 2.22
C HIS A 203 8.40 20.64 3.36
N PRO A 204 8.14 19.96 4.48
CA PRO A 204 9.12 19.88 5.56
C PRO A 204 10.35 19.07 5.14
N PHE A 205 11.51 19.37 5.72
CA PHE A 205 12.75 18.65 5.46
C PHE A 205 12.71 17.22 6.04
N GLU A 206 12.16 17.09 7.25
CA GLU A 206 11.96 15.82 7.93
C GLU A 206 10.61 15.80 8.69
N PRO A 207 10.05 14.62 8.97
CA PRO A 207 8.84 14.50 9.75
C PRO A 207 9.15 14.87 11.20
N TYR A 208 8.20 15.52 11.85
CA TYR A 208 8.33 15.83 13.26
C TYR A 208 8.37 14.54 14.09
N ARG A 209 9.26 14.53 15.07
CA ARG A 209 9.33 13.54 16.15
C ARG A 209 9.45 14.30 17.47
N ALA A 210 8.64 13.92 18.45
CA ALA A 210 8.66 14.58 19.75
C ALA A 210 10.05 14.44 20.41
N PRO A 211 10.59 15.49 21.06
CA PRO A 211 11.91 15.45 21.71
C PRO A 211 12.06 14.36 22.78
N THR A 212 10.95 13.84 23.30
CA THR A 212 10.91 12.74 24.27
C THR A 212 11.31 11.39 23.68
N VAL A 213 11.31 11.23 22.35
CA VAL A 213 11.70 9.99 21.68
C VAL A 213 13.21 9.99 21.42
N LYS A 214 13.94 9.09 22.11
CA LYS A 214 15.40 8.97 21.93
C LYS A 214 15.72 8.37 20.55
N THR A 215 16.30 9.17 19.68
CA THR A 215 16.78 8.74 18.35
C THR A 215 18.27 8.40 18.40
N VAL A 216 18.66 7.26 17.82
CA VAL A 216 20.05 6.79 17.72
C VAL A 216 20.38 6.42 16.27
N ALA A 217 21.68 6.32 15.96
CA ALA A 217 22.12 5.92 14.63
C ALA A 217 21.70 4.47 14.30
N SER A 218 21.58 4.16 13.01
CA SER A 218 21.30 2.81 12.54
C SER A 218 22.33 1.81 13.08
N GLY A 219 21.84 0.69 13.63
CA GLY A 219 22.67 -0.35 14.26
C GLY A 219 23.06 -0.08 15.73
N GLN A 220 22.70 1.07 16.31
CA GLN A 220 22.93 1.39 17.73
C GLN A 220 21.70 1.17 18.62
N THR A 221 20.58 0.73 18.06
CA THR A 221 19.42 0.28 18.85
C THR A 221 19.72 -1.03 19.58
N ALA A 222 19.02 -1.28 20.68
CA ALA A 222 19.14 -2.55 21.40
C ALA A 222 18.84 -3.73 20.47
N ARG A 223 19.60 -4.83 20.60
CA ARG A 223 19.35 -6.04 19.81
C ARG A 223 17.91 -6.51 20.01
N LEU A 224 17.16 -6.66 18.91
CA LEU A 224 15.75 -7.07 18.91
C LEU A 224 15.54 -8.45 19.55
N GLY A 225 16.54 -9.34 19.47
CA GLY A 225 16.41 -10.73 19.90
C GLY A 225 15.62 -11.56 18.90
N ARG A 226 15.15 -12.75 19.33
CA ARG A 226 14.40 -13.70 18.47
C ARG A 226 12.90 -13.77 18.78
N GLY A 227 12.33 -12.85 19.57
CA GLY A 227 10.91 -12.84 19.92
C GLY A 227 10.43 -13.98 20.84
N GLY A 228 11.34 -14.81 21.37
CA GLY A 228 10.99 -15.93 22.25
C GLY A 228 10.61 -15.51 23.68
N SER A 229 11.27 -14.49 24.24
CA SER A 229 10.94 -13.92 25.54
C SER A 229 10.05 -12.68 25.41
N VAL A 230 9.26 -12.37 26.44
CA VAL A 230 8.43 -11.15 26.49
C VAL A 230 9.25 -9.89 26.21
N GLU A 231 10.42 -9.73 26.84
CA GLU A 231 11.31 -8.58 26.62
C GLU A 231 11.78 -8.47 25.15
N SER A 232 12.04 -9.61 24.48
CA SER A 232 12.39 -9.60 23.06
C SER A 232 11.19 -9.30 22.16
N ARG A 233 9.97 -9.68 22.56
CA ARG A 233 8.73 -9.31 21.84
C ARG A 233 8.41 -7.83 21.98
N VAL A 234 8.58 -7.26 23.17
CA VAL A 234 8.45 -5.82 23.42
C VAL A 234 9.39 -5.02 22.50
N ARG A 235 10.67 -5.41 22.42
CA ARG A 235 11.63 -4.77 21.50
C ARG A 235 11.24 -4.91 20.03
N LEU A 236 10.79 -6.10 19.61
CA LEU A 236 10.34 -6.35 18.25
C LEU A 236 9.15 -5.46 17.89
N LEU A 237 8.10 -5.45 18.72
CA LEU A 237 6.88 -4.70 18.46
C LEU A 237 7.11 -3.19 18.50
N HIS A 238 7.95 -2.70 19.42
CA HIS A 238 8.34 -1.29 19.44
C HIS A 238 9.07 -0.88 18.15
N ALA A 239 9.99 -1.73 17.67
CA ALA A 239 10.70 -1.46 16.43
C ALA A 239 9.78 -1.49 15.20
N LEU A 240 8.85 -2.46 15.12
CA LEU A 240 7.84 -2.52 14.07
C LEU A 240 6.93 -1.29 14.11
N ALA A 241 6.42 -0.90 15.28
CA ALA A 241 5.64 0.32 15.42
C ALA A 241 6.43 1.58 14.96
N ASN A 242 7.74 1.65 15.22
CA ASN A 242 8.54 2.75 14.67
C ASN A 242 8.64 2.70 13.14
N ILE A 243 8.75 1.50 12.56
CA ILE A 243 8.74 1.30 11.10
C ILE A 243 7.40 1.80 10.53
N GLU A 244 6.26 1.37 11.08
CA GLU A 244 4.95 1.78 10.54
C GLU A 244 4.71 3.28 10.70
N LEU A 245 5.19 3.89 11.78
CA LEU A 245 5.09 5.34 11.94
C LEU A 245 5.92 6.09 10.87
N PHE A 246 7.08 5.55 10.48
CA PHE A 246 7.82 6.07 9.33
C PHE A 246 7.15 5.72 8.00
N ALA A 247 6.50 4.56 7.87
CA ALA A 247 5.78 4.17 6.66
C ALA A 247 4.61 5.11 6.37
N ILE A 248 3.86 5.56 7.40
CA ILE A 248 2.89 6.66 7.28
C ILE A 248 3.53 7.91 6.67
N ASP A 249 4.68 8.32 7.21
CA ASP A 249 5.39 9.52 6.75
C ASP A 249 5.88 9.38 5.31
N LEU A 250 6.43 8.22 4.97
CA LEU A 250 6.90 7.92 3.64
C LEU A 250 5.74 7.94 2.64
N ALA A 251 4.61 7.31 2.97
CA ALA A 251 3.43 7.29 2.11
C ALA A 251 2.90 8.70 1.80
N VAL A 252 2.77 9.56 2.82
CA VAL A 252 2.34 10.95 2.58
C VAL A 252 3.43 11.82 1.96
N ASP A 253 4.73 11.51 2.15
CA ASP A 253 5.84 12.20 1.47
C ASP A 253 5.86 11.87 -0.03
N HIS A 254 5.53 10.63 -0.45
CA HIS A 254 5.37 10.28 -1.86
C HIS A 254 4.39 11.25 -2.55
N ILE A 255 3.25 11.50 -1.91
CA ILE A 255 2.23 12.43 -2.42
C ILE A 255 2.73 13.87 -2.30
N GLY A 256 3.06 14.33 -1.10
CA GLY A 256 3.36 15.74 -0.81
C GLY A 256 4.56 16.29 -1.57
N ARG A 257 5.52 15.44 -1.92
CA ARG A 257 6.75 15.78 -2.64
C ARG A 257 6.62 15.62 -4.15
N PHE A 258 6.01 14.55 -4.62
CA PHE A 258 6.01 14.18 -6.04
C PHE A 258 4.66 14.43 -6.74
N PHE A 259 3.70 15.13 -6.11
CA PHE A 259 2.39 15.42 -6.72
C PHE A 259 2.45 16.09 -8.10
N ASP A 260 3.49 16.87 -8.39
CA ASP A 260 3.68 17.55 -9.69
C ASP A 260 4.73 16.87 -10.58
N TRP A 261 5.18 15.66 -10.24
CA TRP A 261 6.11 14.89 -11.05
C TRP A 261 5.51 14.56 -12.42
N ARG A 262 6.29 14.73 -13.49
CA ARG A 262 5.89 14.44 -14.86
C ARG A 262 6.62 13.23 -15.41
N VAL A 263 5.88 12.34 -16.07
CA VAL A 263 6.31 10.95 -16.24
C VAL A 263 7.16 10.66 -17.47
N ALA A 264 7.35 11.62 -18.39
CA ALA A 264 8.06 11.39 -19.65
C ALA A 264 9.58 11.57 -19.57
N SER A 265 10.10 12.12 -18.46
CA SER A 265 11.53 12.30 -18.23
C SER A 265 11.95 11.84 -16.83
N LEU A 266 13.23 11.46 -16.71
CA LEU A 266 13.84 11.00 -15.46
C LEU A 266 13.92 12.10 -14.39
N ASP A 267 13.97 13.37 -14.80
CA ASP A 267 14.01 14.52 -13.91
C ASP A 267 12.63 15.02 -13.48
N GLY A 268 11.56 14.38 -13.97
CA GLY A 268 10.19 14.66 -13.57
C GLY A 268 9.57 15.91 -14.19
N ARG A 269 10.16 16.46 -15.27
CA ARG A 269 9.79 17.77 -15.83
C ARG A 269 8.99 17.70 -17.13
N GLU A 270 8.98 16.56 -17.82
CA GLU A 270 8.33 16.44 -19.12
C GLU A 270 7.15 15.47 -19.12
N GLY A 271 6.19 15.74 -20.00
CA GLY A 271 5.01 14.90 -20.19
C GLY A 271 3.87 15.16 -19.21
N LYS A 272 2.99 14.16 -19.10
CA LYS A 272 1.80 14.21 -18.24
C LYS A 272 2.22 14.16 -16.78
N ARG A 273 1.55 14.96 -15.93
CA ARG A 273 1.68 14.85 -14.48
C ARG A 273 1.22 13.47 -14.01
N ILE A 274 1.83 12.96 -12.95
CA ILE A 274 1.43 11.74 -12.29
C ILE A 274 -0.06 11.78 -11.92
N GLY A 275 -0.75 10.65 -12.11
CA GLY A 275 -2.21 10.57 -12.03
C GLY A 275 -2.76 10.40 -10.62
N TRP A 276 -4.08 10.50 -10.50
CA TRP A 276 -4.81 10.32 -9.24
C TRP A 276 -4.67 8.91 -8.63
N GLY A 277 -4.43 7.88 -9.45
CA GLY A 277 -4.14 6.52 -8.96
C GLY A 277 -2.98 6.52 -7.95
N PHE A 278 -1.87 7.19 -8.27
CA PHE A 278 -0.73 7.36 -7.36
C PHE A 278 -1.13 7.97 -6.01
N VAL A 279 -2.00 8.99 -6.04
CA VAL A 279 -2.48 9.61 -4.80
C VAL A 279 -3.36 8.63 -4.02
N GLY A 280 -4.30 7.95 -4.69
CA GLY A 280 -5.19 6.98 -4.05
C GLY A 280 -4.44 5.81 -3.42
N ASP A 281 -3.46 5.27 -4.12
CA ASP A 281 -2.65 4.13 -3.67
C ASP A 281 -1.80 4.48 -2.45
N PHE A 282 -1.06 5.59 -2.49
CA PHE A 282 -0.25 6.01 -1.34
C PHE A 282 -1.10 6.54 -0.18
N LEU A 283 -2.34 7.01 -0.41
CA LEU A 283 -3.30 7.28 0.67
C LEU A 283 -3.81 5.98 1.31
N LYS A 284 -3.99 4.91 0.53
CA LYS A 284 -4.33 3.58 1.07
C LYS A 284 -3.19 3.05 1.93
N VAL A 285 -1.95 3.09 1.43
CA VAL A 285 -0.76 2.73 2.22
C VAL A 285 -0.72 3.54 3.50
N ALA A 286 -0.84 4.87 3.44
CA ALA A 286 -0.83 5.69 4.66
C ALA A 286 -1.90 5.29 5.69
N GLU A 287 -3.11 4.93 5.24
CA GLU A 287 -4.18 4.45 6.12
C GLU A 287 -3.86 3.10 6.75
N ASP A 288 -3.36 2.16 5.97
CA ASP A 288 -2.98 0.81 6.43
C ASP A 288 -1.84 0.92 7.44
N GLU A 289 -0.82 1.74 7.19
CA GLU A 289 0.25 1.98 8.15
C GLU A 289 -0.22 2.67 9.43
N ALA A 290 -1.22 3.55 9.32
CA ALA A 290 -1.86 4.13 10.50
C ALA A 290 -2.64 3.08 11.31
N LYS A 291 -3.24 2.09 10.65
CA LYS A 291 -3.86 0.91 11.29
C LYS A 291 -2.79 0.02 11.92
N HIS A 292 -1.72 -0.34 11.19
CA HIS A 292 -0.62 -1.18 11.67
C HIS A 292 0.04 -0.58 12.91
N PHE A 293 0.39 0.70 12.86
CA PHE A 293 0.93 1.43 14.00
C PHE A 293 0.01 1.35 15.23
N THR A 294 -1.30 1.51 15.02
CA THR A 294 -2.30 1.48 16.10
C THR A 294 -2.33 0.11 16.76
N ILE A 295 -2.52 -0.97 16.00
CA ILE A 295 -2.64 -2.33 16.55
C ILE A 295 -1.34 -2.82 17.18
N LEU A 296 -0.18 -2.44 16.64
CA LEU A 296 1.13 -2.75 17.22
C LEU A 296 1.35 -1.98 18.53
N SER A 297 0.94 -0.71 18.59
CA SER A 297 1.05 0.11 19.81
C SER A 297 0.14 -0.42 20.92
N GLU A 298 -1.10 -0.77 20.60
CA GLU A 298 -2.03 -1.40 21.54
C GLU A 298 -1.46 -2.72 22.08
N ARG A 299 -0.89 -3.56 21.20
CA ARG A 299 -0.26 -4.81 21.63
C ARG A 299 0.98 -4.58 22.50
N LEU A 300 1.77 -3.56 22.19
CA LEU A 300 2.93 -3.18 22.99
C LEU A 300 2.52 -2.75 24.41
N GLU A 301 1.44 -1.99 24.53
CA GLU A 301 0.87 -1.54 25.82
C GLU A 301 0.40 -2.70 26.68
N GLN A 302 -0.28 -3.68 26.08
CA GLN A 302 -0.68 -4.92 26.78
C GLN A 302 0.52 -5.72 27.33
N LEU A 303 1.68 -5.61 26.68
CA LEU A 303 2.93 -6.22 27.13
C LEU A 303 3.72 -5.35 28.13
N GLY A 304 3.14 -4.23 28.58
CA GLY A 304 3.70 -3.37 29.62
C GLY A 304 4.72 -2.34 29.13
N CYS A 305 4.71 -1.99 27.83
CA CYS A 305 5.59 -0.98 27.26
C CYS A 305 4.79 0.01 26.40
N THR A 306 5.23 1.26 26.29
CA THR A 306 4.60 2.24 25.39
C THR A 306 5.54 2.60 24.26
N TYR A 307 4.98 2.95 23.11
CA TYR A 307 5.77 3.48 22.00
C TYR A 307 6.58 4.72 22.44
N GLY A 308 7.83 4.81 21.98
CA GLY A 308 8.78 5.85 22.40
C GLY A 308 9.55 5.56 23.71
N SER A 309 9.20 4.51 24.47
CA SER A 309 9.95 4.12 25.68
C SER A 309 11.34 3.53 25.38
N LEU A 310 11.52 2.96 24.20
CA LEU A 310 12.81 2.47 23.70
C LEU A 310 13.36 3.41 22.63
N SER A 311 14.67 3.36 22.42
CA SER A 311 15.35 4.16 21.39
C SER A 311 14.94 3.72 19.98
N VAL A 312 14.74 4.68 19.08
CA VAL A 312 14.42 4.45 17.67
C VAL A 312 15.58 4.88 16.76
N HIS A 313 15.56 4.44 15.50
CA HIS A 313 16.43 4.98 14.46
C HIS A 313 15.59 5.52 13.29
N ASN A 314 16.17 6.40 12.48
CA ASN A 314 15.54 7.09 11.35
C ASN A 314 16.03 6.61 9.97
N GLY A 315 16.70 5.45 9.89
CA GLY A 315 17.31 4.95 8.64
C GLY A 315 16.37 4.86 7.41
N LEU A 316 15.07 4.66 7.62
CA LEU A 316 14.07 4.73 6.55
C LEU A 316 13.97 6.15 5.97
N TRP A 317 13.92 7.18 6.82
CA TRP A 317 13.89 8.57 6.38
C TRP A 317 15.22 9.04 5.77
N GLU A 318 16.34 8.52 6.25
CA GLU A 318 17.65 8.78 5.61
C GLU A 318 17.64 8.31 4.15
N SER A 319 17.10 7.12 3.88
CA SER A 319 16.94 6.60 2.51
C SER A 319 15.99 7.48 1.69
N ALA A 320 14.90 7.94 2.30
CA ALA A 320 13.94 8.85 1.66
C ALA A 320 14.57 10.20 1.31
N THR A 321 15.43 10.73 2.17
CA THR A 321 16.15 11.99 1.97
C THR A 321 17.12 11.85 0.80
N GLN A 322 17.89 10.76 0.75
CA GLN A 322 18.84 10.49 -0.32
C GLN A 322 18.17 10.34 -1.70
N THR A 323 16.92 9.89 -1.74
CA THR A 323 16.13 9.68 -2.96
C THR A 323 15.13 10.79 -3.24
N SER A 324 15.12 11.87 -2.45
CA SER A 324 14.12 12.95 -2.54
C SER A 324 14.11 13.72 -3.88
N HIS A 325 15.16 13.57 -4.69
CA HIS A 325 15.33 14.23 -5.97
C HIS A 325 14.72 13.46 -7.15
N SER A 326 14.33 12.19 -6.96
CA SER A 326 13.88 11.31 -8.05
C SER A 326 12.77 10.39 -7.58
N LEU A 327 11.61 10.44 -8.24
CA LEU A 327 10.50 9.55 -7.93
C LEU A 327 10.85 8.08 -8.21
N LEU A 328 11.61 7.80 -9.28
CA LEU A 328 12.07 6.44 -9.60
C LEU A 328 12.99 5.90 -8.50
N SER A 329 13.99 6.68 -8.09
CA SER A 329 14.89 6.29 -7.00
C SER A 329 14.12 6.10 -5.69
N ARG A 330 13.13 6.96 -5.43
CA ARG A 330 12.29 6.87 -4.25
C ARG A 330 11.49 5.57 -4.23
N LEU A 331 10.78 5.25 -5.31
CA LEU A 331 9.97 4.04 -5.41
C LEU A 331 10.84 2.78 -5.35
N ALA A 332 11.99 2.76 -6.02
CA ALA A 332 12.92 1.64 -5.97
C ALA A 332 13.40 1.35 -4.54
N ILE A 333 13.87 2.37 -3.81
CA ILE A 333 14.45 2.16 -2.48
C ILE A 333 13.37 1.96 -1.42
N VAL A 334 12.34 2.80 -1.41
CA VAL A 334 11.34 2.78 -0.33
C VAL A 334 10.27 1.74 -0.62
N ALA A 335 9.56 1.86 -1.75
CA ALA A 335 8.39 1.03 -2.03
C ALA A 335 8.72 -0.39 -2.50
N LEU A 336 9.95 -0.65 -2.97
CA LEU A 336 10.33 -1.96 -3.52
C LEU A 336 11.44 -2.68 -2.75
N VAL A 337 12.36 -1.96 -2.10
CA VAL A 337 13.40 -2.59 -1.25
C VAL A 337 12.99 -2.62 0.21
N HIS A 338 12.62 -1.49 0.80
CA HIS A 338 12.26 -1.42 2.22
C HIS A 338 10.92 -2.09 2.48
N GLU A 339 9.90 -1.81 1.67
CA GLU A 339 8.57 -2.43 1.83
C GLU A 339 8.63 -3.97 1.67
N ALA A 340 9.29 -4.45 0.62
CA ALA A 340 9.43 -5.89 0.36
C ALA A 340 10.23 -6.63 1.46
N ARG A 341 10.93 -5.90 2.34
CA ARG A 341 11.60 -6.51 3.49
C ARG A 341 10.60 -7.06 4.50
N GLY A 342 9.45 -6.41 4.68
CA GLY A 342 8.37 -6.87 5.55
C GLY A 342 7.89 -8.28 5.16
N LEU A 343 7.70 -8.50 3.85
CA LEU A 343 7.27 -9.79 3.29
C LEU A 343 8.21 -10.96 3.63
N ASP A 344 9.51 -10.69 3.73
CA ASP A 344 10.52 -11.70 4.05
C ASP A 344 10.54 -12.01 5.56
N THR A 345 10.40 -10.98 6.40
CA THR A 345 10.66 -11.09 7.83
C THR A 345 9.43 -11.49 8.63
N ASN A 346 8.24 -11.01 8.26
CA ASN A 346 7.02 -11.19 9.03
C ASN A 346 6.63 -12.67 9.22
N PRO A 347 6.68 -13.56 8.21
CA PRO A 347 6.33 -14.97 8.39
C PRO A 347 7.18 -15.67 9.45
N THR A 348 8.46 -15.31 9.54
CA THR A 348 9.36 -15.87 10.55
C THR A 348 9.02 -15.37 11.95
N GLN A 349 8.64 -14.10 12.10
CA GLN A 349 8.24 -13.55 13.40
C GLN A 349 6.90 -14.13 13.87
N ILE A 350 5.92 -14.25 12.97
CA ILE A 350 4.62 -14.89 13.26
C ILE A 350 4.83 -16.30 13.83
N ARG A 351 5.61 -17.15 13.14
CA ARG A 351 5.90 -18.51 13.62
C ARG A 351 6.56 -18.53 14.99
N ARG A 352 7.45 -17.57 15.28
CA ARG A 352 8.14 -17.48 16.57
C ARG A 352 7.21 -17.04 17.70
N CYS A 353 6.32 -16.08 17.45
CA CYS A 353 5.30 -15.67 18.41
C CYS A 353 4.39 -16.84 18.78
N ARG A 354 3.91 -17.59 17.78
CA ARG A 354 3.11 -18.81 18.01
C ARG A 354 3.86 -19.87 18.80
N ALA A 355 5.10 -20.17 18.42
CA ALA A 355 5.93 -21.15 19.13
C ALA A 355 6.20 -20.74 20.60
N ALA A 356 6.14 -19.45 20.91
CA ALA A 356 6.27 -18.93 22.27
C ALA A 356 4.92 -18.78 23.02
N GLY A 357 3.81 -19.27 22.44
CA GLY A 357 2.48 -19.21 23.02
C GLY A 357 1.79 -17.84 22.94
N ASP A 358 2.30 -16.91 22.15
CA ASP A 358 1.77 -15.55 22.01
C ASP A 358 0.96 -15.41 20.71
N GLU A 359 -0.23 -16.01 20.71
CA GLU A 359 -1.12 -16.02 19.55
C GLU A 359 -1.67 -14.62 19.22
N GLU A 360 -1.85 -13.77 20.24
CA GLU A 360 -2.36 -12.41 20.03
C GLU A 360 -1.38 -11.56 19.22
N THR A 361 -0.08 -11.61 19.56
CA THR A 361 0.96 -10.96 18.75
C THR A 361 1.04 -11.56 17.34
N ALA A 362 0.87 -12.88 17.20
CA ALA A 362 0.90 -13.53 15.89
C ALA A 362 -0.21 -13.01 14.97
N ARG A 363 -1.45 -12.88 15.47
CA ARG A 363 -2.58 -12.35 14.70
C ARG A 363 -2.37 -10.89 14.27
N VAL A 364 -1.81 -10.06 15.15
CA VAL A 364 -1.47 -8.67 14.80
C VAL A 364 -0.51 -8.63 13.61
N LEU A 365 0.54 -9.45 13.63
CA LEU A 365 1.52 -9.52 12.54
C LEU A 365 0.96 -10.13 11.24
N GLU A 366 -0.04 -11.00 11.33
CA GLU A 366 -0.73 -11.53 10.15
C GLU A 366 -1.57 -10.47 9.43
N ILE A 367 -2.23 -9.60 10.19
CA ILE A 367 -2.96 -8.46 9.63
C ILE A 367 -1.99 -7.55 8.87
N VAL A 368 -0.85 -7.20 9.49
CA VAL A 368 0.19 -6.39 8.84
C VAL A 368 0.67 -7.08 7.57
N HIS A 369 1.10 -8.34 7.66
CA HIS A 369 1.65 -9.09 6.51
C HIS A 369 0.69 -9.19 5.31
N ALA A 370 -0.62 -9.27 5.55
CA ALA A 370 -1.61 -9.34 4.48
C ALA A 370 -1.67 -8.04 3.65
N ASP A 371 -1.54 -6.89 4.31
CA ASP A 371 -1.62 -5.57 3.68
C ASP A 371 -0.31 -5.22 2.94
N GLU A 372 0.85 -5.62 3.47
CA GLU A 372 2.19 -5.38 2.88
C GLU A 372 2.32 -5.85 1.42
N ILE A 373 1.63 -6.93 1.04
CA ILE A 373 1.69 -7.46 -0.34
C ILE A 373 1.12 -6.43 -1.33
N CYS A 374 0.02 -5.78 -0.93
CA CYS A 374 -0.61 -4.73 -1.74
C CYS A 374 0.29 -3.49 -1.83
N HIS A 375 0.98 -3.12 -0.74
CA HIS A 375 1.86 -1.95 -0.73
C HIS A 375 3.02 -2.11 -1.71
N VAL A 376 3.68 -3.28 -1.70
CA VAL A 376 4.75 -3.61 -2.65
C VAL A 376 4.20 -3.63 -4.08
N ALA A 377 2.99 -4.15 -4.28
CA ALA A 377 2.35 -4.17 -5.60
C ALA A 377 2.07 -2.76 -6.14
N PHE A 378 1.64 -1.83 -5.29
CA PHE A 378 1.46 -0.42 -5.66
C PHE A 378 2.80 0.22 -6.06
N GLY A 379 3.84 0.01 -5.26
CA GLY A 379 5.20 0.43 -5.59
C GLY A 379 5.67 -0.09 -6.95
N HIS A 380 5.47 -1.39 -7.19
CA HIS A 380 5.85 -2.06 -8.45
C HIS A 380 5.09 -1.50 -9.65
N ARG A 381 3.77 -1.31 -9.51
CA ARG A 381 2.92 -0.74 -10.57
C ARG A 381 3.38 0.67 -10.94
N HIS A 382 3.59 1.56 -9.98
CA HIS A 382 4.02 2.93 -10.27
C HIS A 382 5.43 2.99 -10.84
N PHE A 383 6.36 2.18 -10.31
CA PHE A 383 7.72 2.11 -10.83
C PHE A 383 7.73 1.67 -12.30
N THR A 384 7.01 0.58 -12.61
CA THR A 384 6.89 0.04 -13.97
C THR A 384 6.20 1.02 -14.91
N ALA A 385 5.13 1.68 -14.47
CA ALA A 385 4.43 2.69 -15.26
C ALA A 385 5.33 3.91 -15.56
N LEU A 386 6.16 4.34 -14.61
CA LEU A 386 7.13 5.42 -14.83
C LEU A 386 8.19 5.02 -15.85
N CYS A 387 8.73 3.80 -15.77
CA CYS A 387 9.67 3.26 -16.75
C CYS A 387 9.05 3.21 -18.16
N ALA A 388 7.80 2.71 -18.26
CA ALA A 388 7.06 2.64 -19.52
C ALA A 388 6.74 4.02 -20.13
N SER A 389 6.62 5.05 -19.27
CA SER A 389 6.26 6.40 -19.70
C SER A 389 7.45 7.23 -20.18
N GLN A 390 8.70 6.76 -20.01
CA GLN A 390 9.88 7.51 -20.42
C GLN A 390 9.97 7.67 -21.94
N LEU A 391 10.41 8.85 -22.37
CA LEU A 391 10.62 9.18 -23.78
C LEU A 391 12.09 9.59 -24.06
N PRO A 392 12.59 9.39 -25.29
CA PRO A 392 11.90 8.81 -26.45
C PRO A 392 11.76 7.28 -26.39
N VAL A 393 12.51 6.62 -25.51
CA VAL A 393 12.53 5.15 -25.38
C VAL A 393 12.12 4.78 -23.95
N PRO A 394 11.11 3.90 -23.79
CA PRO A 394 10.76 3.33 -22.49
C PRO A 394 11.93 2.59 -21.84
N LEU A 395 12.01 2.64 -20.51
CA LEU A 395 13.03 1.92 -19.76
C LEU A 395 12.56 0.50 -19.43
N ASP A 396 13.50 -0.44 -19.40
CA ASP A 396 13.27 -1.74 -18.79
C ASP A 396 13.19 -1.60 -17.25
N PRO A 397 12.06 -1.95 -16.61
CA PRO A 397 11.88 -1.76 -15.17
C PRO A 397 12.91 -2.51 -14.33
N VAL A 398 13.25 -3.74 -14.68
CA VAL A 398 14.20 -4.55 -13.90
C VAL A 398 15.60 -3.94 -13.95
N THR A 399 16.06 -3.57 -15.14
CA THR A 399 17.36 -2.92 -15.33
C THR A 399 17.42 -1.59 -14.58
N GLN A 400 16.38 -0.76 -14.71
CA GLN A 400 16.32 0.53 -14.03
C GLN A 400 16.30 0.35 -12.51
N PHE A 401 15.46 -0.55 -11.97
CA PHE A 401 15.40 -0.84 -10.54
C PHE A 401 16.77 -1.24 -9.99
N ARG A 402 17.46 -2.16 -10.67
CA ARG A 402 18.80 -2.61 -10.24
C ARG A 402 19.81 -1.47 -10.30
N ALA A 403 19.71 -0.56 -11.26
CA ALA A 403 20.55 0.64 -11.31
C ALA A 403 20.28 1.58 -10.12
N GLU A 404 19.00 1.86 -9.81
CA GLU A 404 18.61 2.68 -8.67
C GLU A 404 19.11 2.09 -7.34
N VAL A 405 18.96 0.78 -7.15
CA VAL A 405 19.46 0.10 -5.94
C VAL A 405 20.98 0.15 -5.84
N ARG A 406 21.70 -0.05 -6.94
CA ARG A 406 23.17 0.09 -6.96
C ARG A 406 23.60 1.51 -6.59
N ALA A 407 22.89 2.52 -7.08
CA ALA A 407 23.22 3.92 -6.89
C ALA A 407 22.83 4.46 -5.52
N HIS A 408 21.73 3.98 -4.93
CA HIS A 408 21.12 4.64 -3.77
C HIS A 408 20.99 3.76 -2.52
N PHE A 409 21.02 2.43 -2.63
CA PHE A 409 21.00 1.53 -1.47
C PHE A 409 22.40 1.32 -0.88
N PHE A 410 22.50 1.11 0.43
CA PHE A 410 23.75 0.74 1.09
C PHE A 410 23.73 -0.72 1.55
N GLY A 411 24.75 -1.48 1.18
CA GLY A 411 24.85 -2.91 1.52
C GLY A 411 24.18 -3.82 0.49
N ALA A 412 23.87 -5.04 0.90
CA ALA A 412 23.28 -6.06 0.02
C ALA A 412 21.79 -6.24 0.31
N VAL A 413 20.99 -6.48 -0.73
CA VAL A 413 19.62 -6.96 -0.56
C VAL A 413 19.72 -8.43 -0.16
N ARG A 414 19.47 -8.73 1.12
CA ARG A 414 19.76 -10.05 1.71
C ARG A 414 18.50 -10.86 1.93
N GLY A 415 18.53 -12.11 1.50
CA GLY A 415 17.54 -13.11 1.88
C GLY A 415 17.64 -13.58 3.35
N PRO A 416 16.90 -14.63 3.72
CA PRO A 416 16.02 -15.42 2.86
C PRO A 416 14.85 -14.58 2.32
N PHE A 417 14.48 -14.79 1.06
CA PHE A 417 13.39 -14.08 0.41
C PHE A 417 12.11 -14.90 0.50
N ASN A 418 10.98 -14.23 0.71
CA ASN A 418 9.68 -14.84 0.53
C ASN A 418 9.26 -14.73 -0.95
N GLU A 419 9.80 -15.63 -1.77
CA GLU A 419 9.61 -15.62 -3.23
C GLU A 419 8.13 -15.65 -3.62
N ALA A 420 7.30 -16.40 -2.90
CA ALA A 420 5.87 -16.50 -3.18
C ALA A 420 5.15 -15.15 -3.01
N ASP A 421 5.33 -14.49 -1.87
CA ASP A 421 4.66 -13.20 -1.62
C ASP A 421 5.27 -12.06 -2.44
N ARG A 422 6.59 -12.07 -2.68
CA ARG A 422 7.22 -11.12 -3.62
C ARG A 422 6.69 -11.28 -5.05
N ALA A 423 6.54 -12.51 -5.53
CA ALA A 423 5.95 -12.78 -6.84
C ALA A 423 4.48 -12.34 -6.94
N ARG A 424 3.70 -12.53 -5.87
CA ARG A 424 2.32 -12.00 -5.77
C ARG A 424 2.27 -10.49 -5.89
N ALA A 425 3.26 -9.78 -5.34
CA ALA A 425 3.42 -8.35 -5.47
C ALA A 425 4.04 -7.88 -6.81
N GLY A 426 4.44 -8.82 -7.69
CA GLY A 426 5.03 -8.53 -8.99
C GLY A 426 6.56 -8.54 -9.04
N LEU A 427 7.24 -8.78 -7.92
CA LEU A 427 8.70 -8.85 -7.85
C LEU A 427 9.19 -10.30 -8.06
N GLY A 428 9.59 -10.61 -9.29
CA GLY A 428 10.32 -11.85 -9.61
C GLY A 428 11.77 -11.84 -9.11
N GLY A 429 12.42 -13.01 -9.14
CA GLY A 429 13.81 -13.17 -8.70
C GLY A 429 14.79 -12.24 -9.42
N GLU A 430 14.54 -11.92 -10.69
CA GLU A 430 15.35 -11.02 -11.51
C GLU A 430 15.51 -9.61 -10.92
N TRP A 431 14.55 -9.17 -10.11
CA TRP A 431 14.60 -7.88 -9.44
C TRP A 431 15.68 -7.85 -8.37
N TYR A 432 15.72 -8.83 -7.47
CA TYR A 432 16.47 -8.74 -6.21
C TYR A 432 17.61 -9.77 -6.06
N GLU A 433 17.64 -10.83 -6.86
CA GLU A 433 18.69 -11.85 -6.75
C GLU A 433 20.06 -11.27 -7.10
N GLY A 434 21.03 -11.60 -6.25
CA GLY A 434 22.41 -11.11 -6.34
C GLY A 434 22.54 -9.58 -6.29
N LEU A 435 21.51 -8.86 -5.83
CA LEU A 435 21.49 -7.40 -5.88
C LEU A 435 22.21 -6.79 -4.67
N SER A 436 23.12 -5.87 -4.96
CA SER A 436 23.87 -5.13 -3.95
C SER A 436 23.98 -3.66 -4.32
N GLY A 437 23.76 -2.82 -3.32
CA GLY A 437 24.02 -1.38 -3.36
C GLY A 437 25.48 -1.03 -3.10
N ARG A 438 25.71 0.27 -2.86
CA ARG A 438 27.00 0.86 -2.52
C ARG A 438 27.58 0.26 -1.26
N GLY A 439 28.91 0.26 -1.16
CA GLY A 439 29.63 -0.18 0.03
C GLY A 439 29.63 -1.69 0.28
N SER A 440 29.01 -2.49 -0.60
CA SER A 440 29.07 -3.95 -0.55
C SER A 440 30.44 -4.48 -1.02
N ALA A 441 30.86 -5.64 -0.50
CA ALA A 441 32.12 -6.27 -0.92
C ALA A 441 32.13 -6.64 -2.42
N ALA A 442 30.96 -6.89 -3.01
CA ALA A 442 30.80 -7.11 -4.44
C ALA A 442 30.96 -5.81 -5.25
N ALA A 443 30.42 -4.69 -4.77
CA ALA A 443 30.62 -3.37 -5.39
C ALA A 443 32.10 -2.96 -5.39
N ARG A 444 32.80 -3.14 -4.26
CA ARG A 444 34.25 -2.84 -4.16
C ARG A 444 35.09 -3.65 -5.16
N LYS A 445 34.80 -4.95 -5.32
CA LYS A 445 35.47 -5.80 -6.32
C LYS A 445 35.18 -5.41 -7.77
N GLY A 446 34.00 -4.87 -8.06
CA GLY A 446 33.64 -4.34 -9.37
C GLY A 446 34.39 -3.05 -9.70
N GLU A 447 34.40 -2.11 -8.75
CA GLU A 447 35.12 -0.84 -8.84
C GLU A 447 36.64 -1.05 -9.00
N GLU A 448 37.22 -2.00 -8.27
CA GLU A 448 38.64 -2.39 -8.39
C GLU A 448 38.97 -2.97 -9.77
N LYS A 449 38.10 -3.81 -10.35
CA LYS A 449 38.28 -4.36 -11.69
C LYS A 449 38.17 -3.30 -12.78
N GLU A 450 37.22 -2.38 -12.65
CA GLU A 450 37.02 -1.30 -13.63
C GLU A 450 38.13 -0.25 -13.55
N ALA A 451 38.64 0.04 -12.34
CA ALA A 451 39.82 0.87 -12.13
C ALA A 451 41.09 0.22 -12.73
N ALA A 452 41.27 -1.10 -12.58
CA ALA A 452 42.38 -1.84 -13.19
C ALA A 452 42.30 -1.82 -14.73
N ALA A 453 41.10 -1.90 -15.31
CA ALA A 453 40.89 -1.82 -16.76
C ALA A 453 41.15 -0.41 -17.32
N ARG A 454 40.85 0.65 -16.56
CA ARG A 454 41.13 2.05 -16.95
C ARG A 454 42.60 2.46 -16.73
N GLY A 455 43.29 1.81 -15.78
CA GLY A 455 44.71 2.05 -15.50
C GLY A 455 45.68 1.39 -16.48
N GLY A 456 45.27 0.31 -17.15
CA GLY A 456 46.12 -0.45 -18.10
C GLY A 456 46.25 0.16 -19.50
N GLY A 457 45.66 1.33 -19.77
CA GLY A 457 45.65 1.99 -21.09
C GLY A 457 46.66 3.13 -21.28
N LYS A 458 47.57 3.36 -20.33
CA LYS A 458 48.64 4.36 -20.43
C LYS A 458 50.01 3.72 -20.22
N GLU A 459 50.42 2.86 -21.15
CA GLU A 459 51.81 2.53 -21.45
C GLU A 459 51.83 1.79 -22.78
N ALA A 460 51.85 2.55 -23.87
CA ALA A 460 52.24 2.12 -25.20
C ALA A 460 52.83 3.32 -25.95
#